data_AF-A0A1A9B9U9-F1
#
_entry.id   AF-A0A1A9B9U9-F1
#
_cell.length_a   1.000
_cell.length_b   1.000
_cell.length_c   1.000
_cell.angle_alpha   90.00
_cell.angle_beta   90.00
_cell.angle_gamma   90.00
#
_symmetry.space_group_name_H-M   'P 1'
#
loop_
_entity.id
_entity.type
_entity.pdbx_description
1 polymer ?
#
loop_
_entity_poly.entity_id
_entity_poly.type
_entity_poly.pdbx_seq_one_letter_code
_entity_poly.pdbx_strand_id
1 'polypeptide(L)'
;MDQTTPATAELLQRAAGVIAAKHRGDLAGAEELLAAFPGEQARTLGFYLLADLALGLVRAGSGQSMDDLVRELSLLVAATASQPPVEGS
;
A
#
# COMPACT_ATOMS: atom_id res chain seq x y z
N MET A 1 -15.14 19.49 -15.70
CA MET A 1 -15.31 18.02 -15.80
C MET A 1 -14.11 17.39 -15.14
N ASP A 2 -14.34 16.64 -14.07
CA ASP A 2 -13.36 16.00 -13.18
C ASP A 2 -12.48 14.98 -13.91
N GLN A 3 -11.44 15.43 -14.62
CA GLN A 3 -10.44 14.51 -15.18
C GLN A 3 -9.46 13.99 -14.13
N THR A 4 -9.42 14.59 -12.93
CA THR A 4 -8.51 14.22 -11.84
C THR A 4 -8.94 12.94 -11.12
N THR A 5 -10.25 12.73 -10.95
CA THR A 5 -10.81 11.59 -10.19
C THR A 5 -10.59 10.24 -10.89
N PRO A 6 -10.81 10.10 -12.22
CA PRO A 6 -10.55 8.84 -12.92
C PRO A 6 -9.07 8.45 -12.89
N ALA A 7 -8.18 9.40 -13.16
CA ALA A 7 -6.74 9.16 -13.12
C ALA A 7 -6.28 8.70 -11.73
N THR A 8 -6.83 9.28 -10.67
CA THR A 8 -6.51 8.90 -9.28
C THR A 8 -6.97 7.49 -8.94
N ALA A 9 -8.17 7.10 -9.36
CA ALA A 9 -8.69 5.75 -9.16
C ALA A 9 -7.83 4.68 -9.86
N GLU A 10 -7.35 4.97 -11.07
CA GLU A 10 -6.45 4.06 -11.80
C GLU A 10 -5.11 3.87 -11.08
N LEU A 11 -4.53 4.94 -10.53
CA LEU A 11 -3.29 4.85 -9.74
C LEU A 11 -3.48 3.99 -8.49
N LEU A 12 -4.60 4.18 -7.78
CA LEU A 12 -4.98 3.41 -6.61
C LEU A 12 -5.19 1.92 -6.96
N GLN A 13 -5.96 1.64 -8.01
CA GLN A 13 -6.21 0.28 -8.49
C GLN A 13 -4.93 -0.42 -8.90
N ARG A 14 -4.02 0.29 -9.59
CA ARG A 14 -2.70 -0.25 -9.95
C ARG A 14 -1.87 -0.58 -8.70
N ALA A 15 -1.85 0.31 -7.70
CA ALA A 15 -1.15 0.05 -6.43
C ALA A 15 -1.73 -1.18 -5.71
N ALA A 16 -3.06 -1.31 -5.66
CA ALA A 16 -3.72 -2.48 -5.09
C ALA A 16 -3.37 -3.76 -5.87
N GLY A 17 -3.29 -3.68 -7.20
CA GLY A 17 -2.83 -4.76 -8.07
C GLY A 17 -1.42 -5.25 -7.72
N VAL A 18 -0.48 -4.34 -7.44
CA VAL A 18 0.89 -4.69 -7.01
C VAL A 18 0.87 -5.52 -5.73
N ILE A 19 0.10 -5.09 -4.73
CA ILE A 19 -0.03 -5.83 -3.45
C ILE A 19 -0.65 -7.21 -3.67
N ALA A 20 -1.70 -7.29 -4.49
CA ALA A 20 -2.37 -8.54 -4.80
C ALA A 20 -1.46 -9.52 -5.56
N ALA A 21 -0.66 -9.03 -6.52
CA ALA A 21 0.31 -9.85 -7.25
C ALA A 21 1.41 -10.40 -6.32
N LYS A 22 2.00 -9.55 -5.47
CA LYS A 22 2.97 -9.97 -4.45
C LYS A 22 2.41 -11.04 -3.51
N HIS A 23 1.18 -10.86 -3.04
CA HIS A 23 0.53 -11.84 -2.15
C HIS A 23 0.30 -13.20 -2.83
N ARG A 24 0.11 -13.23 -4.15
CA ARG A 24 0.00 -14.48 -4.93
C ARG A 24 1.35 -15.10 -5.30
N GLY A 25 2.47 -14.48 -4.94
CA GLY A 25 3.82 -14.90 -5.37
C GLY A 25 4.15 -14.54 -6.83
N ASP A 26 3.31 -13.73 -7.49
CA ASP A 26 3.51 -13.26 -8.86
C ASP A 26 4.39 -12.00 -8.85
N LEU A 27 5.71 -12.21 -8.69
CA LEU A 27 6.68 -11.12 -8.62
C LEU A 27 6.81 -10.38 -9.96
N ALA A 28 6.79 -11.10 -11.07
CA ALA A 28 6.87 -10.50 -12.41
C ALA A 28 5.67 -9.58 -12.68
N GLY A 29 4.44 -10.04 -12.38
CA GLY A 29 3.25 -9.21 -12.50
C GLY A 29 3.27 -7.98 -11.58
N ALA A 30 3.83 -8.11 -10.37
CA ALA A 30 4.01 -6.98 -9.48
C ALA A 30 4.99 -5.93 -10.06
N GLU A 31 6.08 -6.37 -10.68
CA GLU A 31 7.07 -5.50 -11.33
C GLU A 31 6.49 -4.79 -12.56
N GLU A 32 5.72 -5.50 -13.40
CA GLU A 32 5.01 -4.92 -14.55
C GLU A 32 4.03 -3.82 -14.10
N LEU A 33 3.25 -4.09 -13.05
CA LEU A 33 2.32 -3.10 -12.50
C LEU A 33 3.05 -1.90 -11.88
N LEU A 34 4.21 -2.12 -11.25
CA LEU A 34 5.05 -1.01 -10.75
C LEU A 34 5.61 -0.17 -11.89
N ALA A 35 6.04 -0.78 -12.99
CA ALA A 35 6.57 -0.10 -14.16
C ALA A 35 5.48 0.68 -14.93
N ALA A 36 4.22 0.27 -14.84
CA ALA A 36 3.09 0.90 -15.52
C ALA A 36 2.63 2.24 -14.91
N PHE A 37 3.22 2.69 -13.79
CA PHE A 37 2.97 4.04 -13.29
C PHE A 37 3.65 5.09 -14.20
N PRO A 38 2.98 6.22 -14.51
CA PRO A 38 3.50 7.23 -15.44
C PRO A 38 4.71 8.02 -14.90
N GLY A 39 5.04 7.82 -13.62
CA GLY A 39 6.19 8.44 -12.96
C GLY A 39 6.18 8.17 -11.46
N GLU A 40 7.26 8.56 -10.79
CA GLU A 40 7.44 8.37 -9.35
C GLU A 40 6.36 9.09 -8.54
N GLN A 41 6.03 10.34 -8.87
CA GLN A 41 4.98 11.09 -8.18
C GLN A 41 3.62 10.38 -8.24
N ALA A 42 3.26 9.82 -9.40
CA ALA A 42 2.01 9.09 -9.58
C ALA A 42 2.02 7.75 -8.83
N ARG A 43 3.18 7.08 -8.78
CA ARG A 43 3.38 5.87 -7.96
C ARG A 43 3.20 6.17 -6.48
N THR A 44 3.85 7.22 -5.97
CA THR A 44 3.73 7.67 -4.58
C THR A 44 2.29 8.02 -4.24
N LEU A 45 1.60 8.77 -5.10
CA LEU A 45 0.18 9.09 -4.90
C LEU A 45 -0.69 7.83 -4.83
N GLY A 46 -0.50 6.86 -5.74
CA GLY A 46 -1.25 5.61 -5.76
C GLY A 46 -1.11 4.81 -4.48
N PHE A 47 0.13 4.65 -3.97
CA PHE A 47 0.38 3.94 -2.70
C PHE A 47 -0.06 4.72 -1.47
N TYR A 48 0.06 6.06 -1.48
CA TYR A 48 -0.43 6.91 -0.39
C TYR A 48 -1.95 6.76 -0.22
N LEU A 49 -2.70 6.85 -1.31
CA LEU A 49 -4.16 6.69 -1.28
C LEU A 49 -4.57 5.27 -0.90
N LEU A 50 -3.80 4.26 -1.31
CA LEU A 50 -4.06 2.88 -0.90
C LEU A 50 -3.88 2.70 0.60
N ALA A 51 -2.83 3.29 1.18
CA ALA A 51 -2.57 3.23 2.62
C ALA A 51 -3.68 3.95 3.42
N ASP A 52 -4.10 5.13 2.97
CA ASP A 52 -5.18 5.90 3.60
C ASP A 52 -6.50 5.12 3.56
N LEU A 53 -6.87 4.55 2.41
CA LEU A 53 -8.07 3.73 2.28
C LEU A 53 -8.01 2.48 3.15
N ALA A 54 -6.86 1.79 3.19
CA ALA A 54 -6.68 0.61 4.03
C ALA A 54 -6.82 0.93 5.52
N LEU A 55 -6.21 2.02 6.00
CA LEU A 55 -6.37 2.48 7.38
C LEU A 55 -7.83 2.87 7.67
N GLY A 56 -8.51 3.51 6.72
CA GLY A 56 -9.94 3.83 6.83
C GLY A 56 -10.81 2.57 6.98
N LEU A 57 -10.53 1.51 6.23
CA LEU A 57 -11.23 0.22 6.33
C LEU A 57 -11.00 -0.45 7.69
N VAL A 58 -9.75 -0.49 8.16
CA VAL A 58 -9.42 -1.06 9.48
C VAL A 58 -10.13 -0.27 10.58
N ARG A 59 -10.10 1.06 10.50
CA ARG A 59 -10.79 1.95 11.45
C ARG A 59 -12.29 1.68 11.49
N ALA A 60 -12.93 1.55 10.33
CA ALA A 60 -14.36 1.28 10.23
C ALA A 60 -14.72 -0.10 10.83
N GLY A 61 -13.84 -1.09 10.71
CA GLY A 61 -14.05 -2.43 11.25
C GLY A 61 -13.70 -2.59 12.72
N SER A 62 -12.71 -1.85 13.24
CA SER A 62 -12.22 -1.98 14.63
C SER A 62 -12.85 -1.00 15.61
N GLY A 63 -13.37 0.14 15.13
CA GLY A 63 -13.87 1.22 15.99
C GLY A 63 -12.77 2.04 16.68
N GLN A 64 -11.49 1.76 16.40
CA GLN A 64 -10.36 2.50 16.94
C GLN A 64 -10.29 3.94 16.39
N SER A 65 -9.57 4.82 17.06
CA SER A 65 -9.21 6.12 16.50
C SER A 65 -8.10 5.98 15.45
N MET A 66 -7.95 6.96 14.56
CA MET A 66 -6.84 6.96 13.60
C MET A 66 -5.48 7.03 14.31
N ASP A 67 -5.39 7.80 15.40
CA ASP A 67 -4.16 7.93 16.18
C ASP A 67 -3.71 6.60 16.80
N ASP A 68 -4.67 5.81 17.29
CA ASP A 68 -4.39 4.47 17.83
C ASP A 68 -3.87 3.53 16.73
N LEU A 69 -4.48 3.54 15.54
CA LEU A 69 -4.04 2.74 14.40
C LEU A 69 -2.64 3.13 13.93
N VAL A 70 -2.33 4.42 13.84
CA VAL A 70 -1.01 4.91 13.44
C VAL A 70 0.04 4.54 14.48
N ARG A 71 -0.29 4.61 15.78
CA ARG A 71 0.59 4.15 16.85
C ARG A 71 0.88 2.66 16.73
N GLU A 72 -0.14 1.83 16.53
CA GLU A 72 0.01 0.38 16.36
C GLU A 72 0.84 0.03 15.12
N LEU A 73 0.56 0.68 13.98
CA LEU A 73 1.35 0.54 12.76
C LEU A 73 2.82 0.90 12.99
N SER A 74 3.09 1.98 13.73
CA SER A 74 4.46 2.40 14.06
C SER A 74 5.20 1.35 14.89
N LEU A 75 4.51 0.73 15.86
CA LEU A 75 5.06 -0.38 16.65
C LEU A 75 5.34 -1.61 15.79
N LEU A 76 4.43 -1.96 14.87
CA LEU A 76 4.64 -3.06 13.92
C LEU A 76 5.85 -2.82 13.01
N VAL A 77 5.98 -1.60 12.46
CA VAL A 77 7.13 -1.22 11.64
C VAL A 77 8.43 -1.37 12.44
N ALA A 78 8.49 -0.83 13.66
CA ALA A 78 9.66 -0.96 14.53
C ALA A 78 10.01 -2.44 14.82
N ALA A 79 9.00 -3.27 15.06
CA ALA A 79 9.19 -4.72 15.29
C ALA A 79 9.75 -5.42 14.05
N THR A 80 9.22 -5.13 12.85
CA THR A 80 9.71 -5.71 11.59
C THR A 80 11.13 -5.27 11.25
N ALA A 81 11.49 -4.00 11.51
CA ALA A 81 12.83 -3.47 11.27
C ALA A 81 13.88 -4.03 12.25
N SER A 82 13.45 -4.49 13.42
CA SER A 82 14.34 -5.06 14.45
C SER A 82 14.58 -6.55 14.29
N GLN A 83 13.92 -7.22 13.33
CA GLN A 83 14.20 -8.63 13.06
C GLN A 83 15.55 -8.75 12.33
N PRO A 84 16.50 -9.55 12.85
CA PRO A 84 17.73 -9.82 12.12
C PRO A 84 17.39 -10.47 10.77
N PRO A 85 18.20 -10.24 9.71
CA PRO A 85 18.01 -10.92 8.44
C PRO A 85 17.94 -12.42 8.70
N VAL A 86 16.92 -13.09 8.17
CA VAL A 86 16.83 -14.55 8.23
C VAL A 86 17.95 -15.09 7.34
N GLU A 87 19.14 -15.29 7.89
CA GLU A 87 20.20 -16.04 7.23
C GLU A 87 19.80 -17.52 7.23
N GLY A 88 19.20 -17.94 6.11
CA GLY A 88 19.24 -19.32 5.65
C GLY A 88 18.17 -20.29 6.19
N SER A 89 17.48 -20.93 5.25
CA SER A 89 17.41 -22.39 5.18
C SER A 89 17.38 -22.80 3.71
#